data_AF-A0A382V0M2-F1
#
_entry.id   AF-A0A382V0M2-F1
#
_cell.length_a   1.000
_cell.length_b   1.000
_cell.length_c   1.000
_cell.angle_alpha   90.00
_cell.angle_beta   90.00
_cell.angle_gamma   90.00
#
_symmetry.space_group_name_H-M   'P 1'
#
loop_
_entity.id
_entity.type
_entity.pdbx_description
1 polymer ?
#
loop_
_entity_poly.entity_id
_entity_poly.type
_entity_poly.pdbx_seq_one_letter_code
_entity_poly.pdbx_strand_id
1 'polypeptide(L)'
;PPGTITPLPDPSYLNNALMVAANYGDIFIPVTPVWTSQWLMDELYNYGYAQVDTAFWQVGDDESDISTIVTAWNRGVGLIGYRGWGGATGWAYPDFRNTDLNDLENIWKLPVVFSFVCNTGDFDRSGGDHCFAETAITAPADGSSEVPIGAVAVIGPSDKDTDTKFNNPMYGTMMDALLEGRVPELAPALHAGKQCLIEEFGDLLAPDDCGFEGTYTEFYHYVYNVLGDPSLPVWLSEPKNMITDLNEELTSSYISTSITDGSGMPLMDVVGALLYGGELIAKGLSNK
;
A
#
# COMPACT_ATOMS: atom_id res chain seq x y z
N PRO A 1 10.07 11.99 29.52
CA PRO A 1 8.84 11.23 29.84
C PRO A 1 8.60 10.18 28.76
N PRO A 2 8.42 8.89 29.09
CA PRO A 2 7.90 7.96 28.10
C PRO A 2 6.54 8.52 27.66
N GLY A 3 6.39 8.81 26.37
CA GLY A 3 5.18 9.36 25.80
C GLY A 3 3.99 8.51 26.24
N THR A 4 2.89 9.17 26.57
CA THR A 4 1.60 8.53 26.73
C THR A 4 1.38 7.62 25.52
N ILE A 5 1.45 6.30 25.74
CA ILE A 5 1.20 5.31 24.71
C ILE A 5 -0.29 5.42 24.41
N THR A 6 -0.64 6.13 23.35
CA THR A 6 -1.98 6.03 22.78
C THR A 6 -2.21 4.55 22.52
N PRO A 7 -3.29 3.94 23.04
CA PRO A 7 -3.57 2.54 22.77
C PRO A 7 -3.60 2.35 21.26
N LEU A 8 -2.75 1.47 20.74
CA LEU A 8 -2.82 1.07 19.34
C LEU A 8 -4.24 0.58 19.06
N PRO A 9 -4.85 0.95 17.93
CA PRO A 9 -6.17 0.46 17.58
C PRO A 9 -6.15 -1.07 17.51
N ASP A 10 -7.31 -1.68 17.78
CA ASP A 10 -7.51 -3.12 17.60
C ASP A 10 -7.08 -3.52 16.19
N PRO A 11 -6.05 -4.36 16.03
CA PRO A 11 -5.46 -4.64 14.72
C PRO A 11 -6.34 -5.52 13.82
N SER A 12 -7.51 -5.97 14.30
CA SER A 12 -8.48 -6.72 13.49
C SER A 12 -8.92 -5.98 12.22
N TYR A 13 -8.77 -4.65 12.15
CA TYR A 13 -9.02 -3.86 10.93
C TYR A 13 -8.11 -4.25 9.76
N LEU A 14 -6.93 -4.82 10.05
CA LEU A 14 -5.98 -5.30 9.03
C LEU A 14 -6.51 -6.51 8.25
N ASN A 15 -7.53 -7.21 8.76
CA ASN A 15 -8.24 -8.28 8.05
C ASN A 15 -9.24 -7.75 7.01
N ASN A 16 -9.36 -6.44 6.86
CA ASN A 16 -10.30 -5.80 5.94
C ASN A 16 -9.54 -5.03 4.85
N ALA A 17 -10.13 -4.96 3.65
CA ALA A 17 -9.61 -4.20 2.53
C ALA A 17 -10.71 -3.38 1.83
N LEU A 18 -10.30 -2.38 1.05
CA LEU A 18 -11.20 -1.61 0.19
C LEU A 18 -10.68 -1.61 -1.25
N MET A 19 -11.49 -2.10 -2.18
CA MET A 19 -11.23 -2.05 -3.62
C MET A 19 -12.06 -0.95 -4.27
N VAL A 20 -11.39 0.07 -4.78
CA VAL A 20 -12.01 1.18 -5.51
C VAL A 20 -11.64 1.06 -6.98
N ALA A 21 -12.63 1.16 -7.87
CA ALA A 21 -12.34 1.14 -9.30
C ALA A 21 -13.38 1.87 -10.14
N ALA A 22 -12.99 2.27 -11.34
CA ALA A 22 -13.90 2.89 -12.29
C ALA A 22 -13.76 2.34 -13.70
N ASN A 23 -14.86 2.33 -14.45
CA ASN A 23 -14.89 2.12 -15.89
C ASN A 23 -15.45 3.39 -16.57
N TYR A 24 -14.55 4.26 -17.05
CA TYR A 24 -14.87 5.53 -17.70
C TYR A 24 -14.32 5.57 -19.13
N GLY A 25 -15.06 6.17 -20.06
CA GLY A 25 -14.54 6.45 -21.39
C GLY A 25 -15.60 7.07 -22.30
N ASP A 26 -15.19 8.02 -23.12
CA ASP A 26 -16.13 8.80 -23.94
C ASP A 26 -16.65 8.05 -25.17
N ILE A 27 -15.80 7.19 -25.77
CA ILE A 27 -16.10 6.43 -26.99
C ILE A 27 -15.99 4.92 -26.72
N PHE A 28 -14.92 4.51 -26.04
CA PHE A 28 -14.68 3.15 -25.61
C PHE A 28 -14.52 3.15 -24.09
N ILE A 29 -15.36 2.37 -23.41
CA ILE A 29 -15.30 2.21 -21.95
C ILE A 29 -14.42 0.98 -21.67
N PRO A 30 -13.19 1.17 -21.16
CA PRO A 30 -12.37 0.05 -20.74
C PRO A 30 -13.00 -0.58 -19.50
N VAL A 31 -13.04 -1.90 -19.47
CA VAL A 31 -13.65 -2.69 -18.38
C VAL A 31 -12.63 -3.29 -17.41
N THR A 32 -11.37 -3.28 -17.84
CA THR A 32 -10.28 -3.95 -17.14
C THR A 32 -9.88 -3.30 -15.80
N PRO A 33 -10.08 -2.01 -15.52
CA PRO A 33 -9.84 -1.48 -14.18
C PRO A 33 -10.70 -2.17 -13.13
N VAL A 34 -12.02 -2.26 -13.35
CA VAL A 34 -12.94 -2.95 -12.43
C VAL A 34 -12.67 -4.46 -12.41
N TRP A 35 -12.40 -5.10 -13.55
CA TRP A 35 -12.09 -6.54 -13.56
C TRP A 35 -10.81 -6.89 -12.81
N THR A 36 -9.79 -6.04 -12.88
CA THR A 36 -8.54 -6.24 -12.11
C THR A 36 -8.80 -6.11 -10.62
N SER A 37 -9.61 -5.13 -10.20
CA SER A 37 -9.98 -4.97 -8.79
C SER A 37 -10.91 -6.08 -8.28
N GLN A 38 -11.77 -6.64 -9.13
CA GLN A 38 -12.58 -7.83 -8.81
C GLN A 38 -11.72 -9.08 -8.67
N TRP A 39 -10.77 -9.30 -9.58
CA TRP A 39 -9.82 -10.40 -9.44
C TRP A 39 -9.03 -10.28 -8.14
N LEU A 40 -8.52 -9.10 -7.81
CA LEU A 40 -7.78 -8.91 -6.56
C LEU A 40 -8.66 -9.10 -5.32
N MET A 41 -9.93 -8.69 -5.37
CA MET A 41 -10.90 -8.97 -4.32
C MET A 41 -11.03 -10.49 -4.08
N ASP A 42 -11.12 -11.29 -5.13
CA ASP A 42 -11.17 -12.76 -5.03
C ASP A 42 -9.87 -13.32 -4.42
N GLU A 43 -8.70 -12.83 -4.83
CA GLU A 43 -7.41 -13.24 -4.26
C GLU A 43 -7.29 -12.88 -2.76
N LEU A 44 -7.79 -11.71 -2.34
CA LEU A 44 -7.80 -11.31 -0.93
C LEU A 44 -8.72 -12.22 -0.10
N TYR A 45 -9.89 -12.58 -0.60
CA TYR A 45 -10.75 -13.56 0.08
C TYR A 45 -10.10 -14.95 0.12
N ASN A 46 -9.44 -15.38 -0.95
CA ASN A 46 -8.70 -16.65 -0.98
C ASN A 46 -7.55 -16.67 0.04
N TYR A 47 -6.88 -15.54 0.24
CA TYR A 47 -5.82 -15.36 1.25
C TYR A 47 -6.38 -15.41 2.68
N GLY A 48 -7.62 -14.97 2.90
CA GLY A 48 -8.33 -15.07 4.17
C GLY A 48 -8.83 -13.75 4.75
N TYR A 49 -8.95 -12.69 3.95
CA TYR A 49 -9.56 -11.44 4.38
C TYR A 49 -11.01 -11.65 4.85
N ALA A 50 -11.39 -10.98 5.94
CA ALA A 50 -12.72 -11.09 6.53
C ALA A 50 -13.77 -10.28 5.75
N GLN A 51 -13.35 -9.13 5.23
CA GLN A 51 -14.20 -8.22 4.47
C GLN A 51 -13.39 -7.48 3.41
N VAL A 52 -13.91 -7.42 2.20
CA VAL A 52 -13.41 -6.54 1.13
C VAL A 52 -14.58 -5.68 0.65
N ASP A 53 -14.58 -4.40 1.04
CA ASP A 53 -15.55 -3.43 0.55
C ASP A 53 -15.21 -3.04 -0.89
N THR A 54 -16.23 -2.68 -1.68
CA THR A 54 -16.04 -2.25 -3.06
C THR A 54 -16.74 -0.93 -3.33
N ALA A 55 -16.03 -0.01 -3.97
CA ALA A 55 -16.58 1.23 -4.52
C ALA A 55 -16.28 1.24 -6.03
N PHE A 56 -17.12 0.55 -6.79
CA PHE A 56 -17.00 0.46 -8.24
C PHE A 56 -17.92 1.46 -8.92
N TRP A 57 -17.35 2.22 -9.85
CA TRP A 57 -18.03 3.26 -10.60
C TRP A 57 -18.08 2.94 -12.09
N GLN A 58 -19.17 3.29 -12.74
CA GLN A 58 -19.31 3.26 -14.20
C GLN A 58 -20.06 4.51 -14.71
N VAL A 59 -19.96 4.76 -16.02
CA VAL A 59 -20.66 5.88 -16.67
C VAL A 59 -22.15 5.86 -16.33
N GLY A 60 -22.63 6.94 -15.70
CA GLY A 60 -24.02 7.11 -15.26
C GLY A 60 -24.21 7.06 -13.74
N ASP A 61 -23.22 6.55 -13.01
CA ASP A 61 -23.21 6.62 -11.55
C ASP A 61 -22.86 8.05 -11.08
N ASP A 62 -23.29 8.39 -9.86
CA ASP A 62 -22.94 9.67 -9.23
C ASP A 62 -21.45 9.68 -8.87
N GLU A 63 -20.66 10.52 -9.55
CA GLU A 63 -19.23 10.66 -9.30
C GLU A 63 -18.94 11.18 -7.89
N SER A 64 -19.87 11.91 -7.27
CA SER A 64 -19.70 12.48 -5.93
C SER A 64 -20.01 11.49 -4.80
N ASP A 65 -20.54 10.30 -5.10
CA ASP A 65 -20.79 9.27 -4.10
C ASP A 65 -19.49 8.56 -3.71
N ILE A 66 -18.79 9.17 -2.74
CA ILE A 66 -17.60 8.61 -2.09
C ILE A 66 -17.95 7.95 -0.75
N SER A 67 -19.23 7.74 -0.44
CA SER A 67 -19.69 7.31 0.88
C SER A 67 -19.06 5.99 1.34
N THR A 68 -18.92 5.03 0.42
CA THR A 68 -18.30 3.73 0.69
C THR A 68 -16.80 3.86 0.94
N ILE A 69 -16.12 4.74 0.19
CA ILE A 69 -14.68 5.02 0.35
C ILE A 69 -14.43 5.58 1.74
N VAL A 70 -15.11 6.67 2.10
CA VAL A 70 -14.97 7.34 3.40
C VAL A 70 -15.34 6.40 4.56
N THR A 71 -16.44 5.66 4.43
CA THR A 71 -16.91 4.75 5.50
C THR A 71 -15.92 3.62 5.75
N ALA A 72 -15.42 2.96 4.70
CA ALA A 72 -14.47 1.86 4.86
C ALA A 72 -13.12 2.34 5.39
N TRP A 73 -12.61 3.46 4.86
CA TRP A 73 -11.34 4.04 5.30
C TRP A 73 -11.40 4.47 6.78
N ASN A 74 -12.45 5.19 7.19
CA ASN A 74 -12.66 5.62 8.60
C ASN A 74 -12.87 4.44 9.56
N ARG A 75 -13.58 3.40 9.12
CA ARG A 75 -13.73 2.17 9.91
C ARG A 75 -12.37 1.50 10.17
N GLY A 76 -11.48 1.57 9.18
CA GLY A 76 -10.15 0.98 9.17
C GLY A 76 -10.09 -0.24 8.27
N VAL A 77 -9.10 -0.23 7.38
CA VAL A 77 -8.72 -1.32 6.48
C VAL A 77 -7.19 -1.40 6.45
N GLY A 78 -6.62 -2.58 6.19
CA GLY A 78 -5.16 -2.74 6.06
C GLY A 78 -4.63 -2.33 4.69
N LEU A 79 -5.47 -2.45 3.66
CA LEU A 79 -5.10 -2.21 2.27
C LEU A 79 -6.22 -1.52 1.51
N ILE A 80 -5.84 -0.56 0.66
CA ILE A 80 -6.74 0.07 -0.31
C ILE A 80 -6.16 -0.06 -1.70
N GLY A 81 -6.93 -0.61 -2.63
CA GLY A 81 -6.56 -0.70 -4.04
C GLY A 81 -7.35 0.30 -4.88
N TYR A 82 -6.68 1.01 -5.79
CA TYR A 82 -7.36 1.87 -6.77
C TYR A 82 -6.94 1.60 -8.22
N ARG A 83 -7.95 1.48 -9.08
CA ARG A 83 -7.85 1.35 -10.54
C ARG A 83 -8.83 2.27 -11.25
N GLY A 84 -8.38 3.07 -12.22
CA GLY A 84 -9.27 3.96 -12.95
C GLY A 84 -8.54 5.19 -13.46
N TRP A 85 -9.04 6.37 -13.13
CA TRP A 85 -8.50 7.65 -13.57
C TRP A 85 -8.05 8.45 -12.36
N GLY A 86 -6.86 9.03 -12.47
CA GLY A 86 -6.25 9.80 -11.41
C GLY A 86 -5.74 11.14 -11.91
N GLY A 87 -5.35 11.96 -10.95
CA GLY A 87 -4.57 13.15 -11.18
C GLY A 87 -3.77 13.49 -9.92
N ALA A 88 -3.00 14.56 -10.01
CA ALA A 88 -2.13 15.03 -8.94
C ALA A 88 -2.80 15.15 -7.57
N THR A 89 -4.11 15.42 -7.54
CA THR A 89 -4.88 15.69 -6.31
C THR A 89 -5.94 14.62 -6.00
N GLY A 90 -5.89 13.46 -6.66
CA GLY A 90 -6.69 12.30 -6.28
C GLY A 90 -7.32 11.53 -7.43
N TRP A 91 -8.34 10.76 -7.10
CA TRP A 91 -9.05 9.87 -8.02
C TRP A 91 -10.20 10.61 -8.67
N ALA A 92 -10.41 10.38 -9.96
CA ALA A 92 -11.47 11.05 -10.71
C ALA A 92 -12.83 10.37 -10.55
N TYR A 93 -12.83 9.04 -10.43
CA TYR A 93 -14.06 8.24 -10.36
C TYR A 93 -13.93 7.09 -9.36
N PRO A 94 -14.79 7.02 -8.33
CA PRO A 94 -15.51 8.17 -7.75
C PRO A 94 -14.56 9.35 -7.42
N ASP A 95 -15.08 10.57 -7.36
CA ASP A 95 -14.32 11.81 -7.21
C ASP A 95 -13.81 11.97 -5.77
N PHE A 96 -12.64 11.39 -5.47
CA PHE A 96 -12.03 11.36 -4.14
C PHE A 96 -10.68 12.09 -4.14
N ARG A 97 -10.59 13.18 -3.38
CA ARG A 97 -9.53 14.19 -3.50
C ARG A 97 -8.78 14.42 -2.20
N ASN A 98 -7.75 15.26 -2.27
CA ASN A 98 -6.99 15.73 -1.11
C ASN A 98 -7.88 16.34 -0.01
N THR A 99 -8.96 17.03 -0.38
CA THR A 99 -9.91 17.58 0.60
C THR A 99 -10.58 16.47 1.40
N ASP A 100 -11.01 15.40 0.73
CA ASP A 100 -11.66 14.26 1.38
C ASP A 100 -10.68 13.46 2.26
N LEU A 101 -9.41 13.35 1.85
CA LEU A 101 -8.34 12.77 2.68
C LEU A 101 -8.15 13.53 4.00
N ASN A 102 -8.21 14.87 3.96
CA ASN A 102 -8.05 15.71 5.15
C ASN A 102 -9.26 15.66 6.09
N ASP A 103 -10.41 15.19 5.59
CA ASP A 103 -11.65 15.03 6.35
C ASP A 103 -11.82 13.58 6.89
N LEU A 104 -10.81 12.71 6.71
CA LEU A 104 -10.85 11.35 7.26
C LEU A 104 -10.70 11.35 8.79
N GLU A 105 -11.26 10.30 9.41
CA GLU A 105 -11.30 10.09 10.85
C GLU A 105 -10.64 8.75 11.26
N ASN A 106 -9.85 8.15 10.36
CA ASN A 106 -9.21 6.84 10.54
C ASN A 106 -7.96 6.89 11.45
N ILE A 107 -8.07 7.57 12.58
CA ILE A 107 -6.98 7.84 13.52
C ILE A 107 -6.21 6.54 13.86
N TRP A 108 -4.92 6.52 13.54
CA TRP A 108 -3.98 5.38 13.72
C TRP A 108 -4.36 4.08 12.99
N LYS A 109 -5.39 4.07 12.13
CA LYS A 109 -5.80 2.93 11.29
C LYS A 109 -5.38 3.20 9.85
N LEU A 110 -4.08 3.11 9.61
CA LEU A 110 -3.42 3.63 8.41
C LEU A 110 -3.17 2.50 7.39
N PRO A 111 -3.98 2.36 6.32
CA PRO A 111 -3.73 1.39 5.26
C PRO A 111 -2.50 1.73 4.43
N VAL A 112 -2.02 0.71 3.70
CA VAL A 112 -1.21 0.93 2.50
C VAL A 112 -2.15 1.14 1.31
N VAL A 113 -1.93 2.21 0.54
CA VAL A 113 -2.75 2.55 -0.64
C VAL A 113 -1.99 2.21 -1.93
N PHE A 114 -2.59 1.38 -2.76
CA PHE A 114 -2.07 0.94 -4.05
C PHE A 114 -2.80 1.71 -5.15
N SER A 115 -2.31 2.90 -5.49
CA SER A 115 -2.92 3.81 -6.46
C SER A 115 -2.31 3.61 -7.85
N PHE A 116 -2.79 2.61 -8.59
CA PHE A 116 -2.28 2.31 -9.93
C PHE A 116 -3.05 3.07 -11.02
N VAL A 117 -2.91 4.38 -11.03
CA VAL A 117 -3.52 5.30 -12.01
C VAL A 117 -2.50 6.32 -12.47
N CYS A 118 -2.91 7.47 -12.98
CA CYS A 118 -2.02 8.55 -13.41
C CYS A 118 -1.80 9.58 -12.29
N ASN A 119 -0.55 10.05 -12.19
CA ASN A 119 -0.11 11.27 -11.50
C ASN A 119 -0.37 11.38 -9.98
N THR A 120 -0.83 10.34 -9.28
CA THR A 120 -1.19 10.43 -7.86
C THR A 120 0.01 10.57 -6.92
N GLY A 121 1.22 10.28 -7.41
CA GLY A 121 2.49 10.42 -6.70
C GLY A 121 3.39 11.54 -7.24
N ASP A 122 2.82 12.54 -7.93
CA ASP A 122 3.54 13.69 -8.50
C ASP A 122 3.90 14.73 -7.41
N PHE A 123 4.93 14.43 -6.61
CA PHE A 123 5.39 15.28 -5.51
C PHE A 123 6.17 16.55 -5.97
N ASP A 124 6.43 16.71 -7.27
CA ASP A 124 6.99 17.95 -7.85
C ASP A 124 5.91 18.76 -8.60
N ARG A 125 4.62 18.44 -8.35
CA ARG A 125 3.50 19.07 -9.04
C ARG A 125 3.52 20.59 -8.90
N SER A 126 3.16 21.27 -9.99
CA SER A 126 2.83 22.69 -9.94
C SER A 126 1.41 22.93 -9.41
N GLY A 127 1.21 24.04 -8.69
CA GLY A 127 -0.13 24.53 -8.34
C GLY A 127 -0.80 23.87 -7.13
N GLY A 128 -0.04 23.56 -6.08
CA GLY A 128 -0.57 23.10 -4.80
C GLY A 128 0.54 22.85 -3.78
N ASP A 129 0.14 22.43 -2.58
CA ASP A 129 1.07 22.11 -1.49
C ASP A 129 1.55 20.65 -1.58
N HIS A 130 0.61 19.71 -1.74
CA HIS A 130 0.87 18.28 -1.77
C HIS A 130 0.12 17.60 -2.92
N CYS A 131 0.69 16.53 -3.48
CA CYS A 131 -0.04 15.57 -4.30
C CYS A 131 -0.94 14.67 -3.45
N PHE A 132 -1.70 13.77 -4.08
CA PHE A 132 -2.58 12.84 -3.39
C PHE A 132 -1.82 11.95 -2.43
N ALA A 133 -0.74 11.33 -2.90
CA ALA A 133 0.06 10.44 -2.08
C ALA A 133 0.73 11.15 -0.90
N GLU A 134 1.24 12.36 -1.10
CA GLU A 134 1.77 13.18 -0.02
C GLU A 134 0.69 13.52 1.00
N THR A 135 -0.47 14.02 0.53
CA THR A 135 -1.60 14.35 1.41
C THR A 135 -2.01 13.14 2.24
N ALA A 136 -2.08 11.96 1.62
CA ALA A 136 -2.48 10.74 2.30
C ALA A 136 -1.51 10.34 3.43
N ILE A 137 -0.20 10.56 3.29
CA ILE A 137 0.78 10.18 4.32
C ILE A 137 1.07 11.29 5.34
N THR A 138 0.63 12.53 5.09
CA THR A 138 0.84 13.67 5.99
C THR A 138 -0.44 14.23 6.60
N ALA A 139 -1.62 13.72 6.23
CA ALA A 139 -2.90 14.23 6.71
C ALA A 139 -2.99 14.16 8.26
N PRO A 140 -3.18 15.30 8.94
CA PRO A 140 -3.32 15.35 10.39
C PRO A 140 -4.80 15.28 10.80
N ALA A 141 -5.12 14.55 11.88
CA ALA A 141 -6.41 14.74 12.54
C ALA A 141 -6.44 16.12 13.22
N ASP A 142 -7.53 16.88 13.02
CA ASP A 142 -7.75 18.19 13.65
C ASP A 142 -6.62 19.22 13.44
N GLY A 143 -5.79 19.05 12.39
CA GLY A 143 -4.63 19.90 12.14
C GLY A 143 -3.40 19.61 13.01
N SER A 144 -3.41 18.53 13.82
CA SER A 144 -2.26 18.07 14.62
C SER A 144 -1.52 16.89 13.98
N SER A 145 -0.23 17.04 13.69
CA SER A 145 0.61 15.97 13.15
C SER A 145 0.91 14.83 14.15
N GLU A 146 0.51 14.97 15.41
CA GLU A 146 0.69 13.93 16.44
C GLU A 146 -0.37 12.82 16.36
N VAL A 147 -1.44 13.04 15.58
CA VAL A 147 -2.56 12.11 15.43
C VAL A 147 -2.78 11.86 13.93
N PRO A 148 -2.11 10.85 13.34
CA PRO A 148 -2.17 10.62 11.90
C PRO A 148 -3.50 9.99 11.47
N ILE A 149 -4.01 10.47 10.33
CA ILE A 149 -5.10 9.90 9.53
C ILE A 149 -4.56 9.61 8.11
N GLY A 150 -5.40 9.14 7.19
CA GLY A 150 -4.99 8.85 5.82
C GLY A 150 -4.32 7.48 5.70
N ALA A 151 -3.05 7.41 5.30
CA ALA A 151 -2.35 6.19 4.94
C ALA A 151 -0.94 6.13 5.56
N VAL A 152 -0.41 4.92 5.74
CA VAL A 152 0.97 4.73 6.20
C VAL A 152 1.97 4.83 5.04
N ALA A 153 1.53 4.45 3.85
CA ALA A 153 2.30 4.54 2.62
C ALA A 153 1.37 4.50 1.41
N VAL A 154 1.82 5.11 0.31
CA VAL A 154 1.11 5.10 -0.98
C VAL A 154 2.06 4.71 -2.09
N ILE A 155 1.61 3.81 -2.95
CA ILE A 155 2.19 3.60 -4.28
C ILE A 155 1.40 4.42 -5.27
N GLY A 156 2.09 5.27 -6.02
CA GLY A 156 1.51 6.07 -7.08
C GLY A 156 2.59 6.54 -8.05
N PRO A 157 2.25 6.82 -9.31
CA PRO A 157 3.21 7.36 -10.25
C PRO A 157 3.29 8.88 -10.18
N SER A 158 4.49 9.39 -10.43
CA SER A 158 4.79 10.81 -10.61
C SER A 158 4.35 11.37 -11.96
N ASP A 159 4.02 10.51 -12.93
CA ASP A 159 3.68 10.92 -14.29
C ASP A 159 2.19 10.68 -14.62
N LYS A 160 1.65 11.50 -15.53
CA LYS A 160 0.27 11.49 -16.00
C LYS A 160 0.01 10.47 -17.12
N ASP A 161 1.03 10.07 -17.87
CA ASP A 161 0.91 9.28 -19.10
C ASP A 161 1.04 7.77 -18.82
N THR A 162 0.38 7.29 -17.77
CA THR A 162 0.30 5.85 -17.45
C THR A 162 -0.93 5.19 -18.09
N ASP A 163 -0.73 4.00 -18.66
CA ASP A 163 -1.75 3.22 -19.36
C ASP A 163 -2.10 1.93 -18.62
N THR A 164 -3.40 1.63 -18.55
CA THR A 164 -3.99 0.39 -18.03
C THR A 164 -3.28 -0.88 -18.51
N LYS A 165 -2.78 -0.91 -19.75
CA LYS A 165 -2.03 -2.03 -20.35
C LYS A 165 -0.83 -2.49 -19.51
N PHE A 166 -0.09 -1.57 -18.88
CA PHE A 166 1.10 -1.87 -18.09
C PHE A 166 0.82 -1.84 -16.59
N ASN A 167 -0.02 -0.89 -16.21
CA ASN A 167 -0.58 -0.69 -14.89
C ASN A 167 -1.21 -1.95 -14.28
N ASN A 168 -2.01 -2.70 -15.06
CA ASN A 168 -2.68 -3.92 -14.58
C ASN A 168 -1.72 -5.08 -14.28
N PRO A 169 -0.85 -5.54 -15.21
CA PRO A 169 0.07 -6.63 -14.92
C PRO A 169 1.05 -6.27 -13.81
N MET A 170 1.53 -5.02 -13.74
CA MET A 170 2.40 -4.59 -12.64
C MET A 170 1.69 -4.66 -11.28
N TYR A 171 0.41 -4.24 -11.21
CA TYR A 171 -0.38 -4.34 -9.98
C TYR A 171 -0.61 -5.80 -9.57
N GLY A 172 -0.99 -6.66 -10.52
CA GLY A 172 -1.20 -8.08 -10.27
C GLY A 172 0.07 -8.78 -9.79
N THR A 173 1.19 -8.64 -10.50
CA THR A 173 2.47 -9.26 -10.11
C THR A 173 2.96 -8.79 -8.75
N MET A 174 2.77 -7.51 -8.43
CA MET A 174 3.10 -6.99 -7.10
C MET A 174 2.26 -7.67 -6.01
N MET A 175 0.94 -7.74 -6.22
CA MET A 175 0.03 -8.35 -5.24
C MET A 175 0.28 -9.84 -5.09
N ASP A 176 0.60 -10.57 -6.17
CA ASP A 176 1.00 -11.98 -6.10
C ASP A 176 2.26 -12.16 -5.24
N ALA A 177 3.27 -11.30 -5.42
CA ALA A 177 4.50 -11.38 -4.63
C ALA A 177 4.27 -11.15 -3.12
N LEU A 178 3.32 -10.28 -2.79
CA LEU A 178 2.89 -10.01 -1.42
C LEU A 178 2.09 -11.18 -0.84
N LEU A 179 1.03 -11.61 -1.53
CA LEU A 179 0.10 -12.65 -1.07
C LEU A 179 0.75 -14.03 -0.98
N GLU A 180 1.74 -14.33 -1.81
CA GLU A 180 2.51 -15.58 -1.73
C GLU A 180 3.65 -15.51 -0.68
N GLY A 181 3.82 -14.37 0.00
CA GLY A 181 4.86 -14.18 1.00
C GLY A 181 6.29 -14.18 0.45
N ARG A 182 6.45 -14.01 -0.87
CA ARG A 182 7.78 -13.96 -1.52
C ARG A 182 8.53 -12.67 -1.19
N VAL A 183 7.81 -11.56 -1.11
CA VAL A 183 8.37 -10.23 -0.90
C VAL A 183 7.47 -9.44 0.05
N PRO A 184 7.77 -9.40 1.36
CA PRO A 184 6.88 -8.80 2.36
C PRO A 184 6.97 -7.28 2.47
N GLU A 185 8.04 -6.67 1.95
CA GLU A 185 8.31 -5.23 2.05
C GLU A 185 7.74 -4.47 0.84
N LEU A 186 7.21 -3.27 1.09
CA LEU A 186 6.43 -2.51 0.12
C LEU A 186 7.20 -2.14 -1.17
N ALA A 187 8.37 -1.49 -1.04
CA ALA A 187 9.14 -1.08 -2.23
C ALA A 187 9.74 -2.27 -2.98
N PRO A 188 10.28 -3.31 -2.30
CA PRO A 188 10.65 -4.55 -2.97
C PRO A 188 9.50 -5.22 -3.72
N ALA A 189 8.28 -5.23 -3.16
CA ALA A 189 7.11 -5.77 -3.84
C ALA A 189 6.74 -4.95 -5.10
N LEU A 190 6.80 -3.61 -5.02
CA LEU A 190 6.62 -2.75 -6.19
C LEU A 190 7.69 -3.04 -7.25
N HIS A 191 8.93 -3.24 -6.84
CA HIS A 191 10.02 -3.59 -7.74
C HIS A 191 9.76 -4.95 -8.43
N ALA A 192 9.29 -5.96 -7.70
CA ALA A 192 8.86 -7.23 -8.27
C ALA A 192 7.73 -7.06 -9.29
N GLY A 193 6.74 -6.21 -9.00
CA GLY A 193 5.69 -5.83 -9.94
C GLY A 193 6.25 -5.23 -11.22
N LYS A 194 7.20 -4.29 -11.11
CA LYS A 194 7.85 -3.65 -12.27
C LYS A 194 8.62 -4.65 -13.15
N GLN A 195 9.16 -5.73 -12.58
CA GLN A 195 9.93 -6.72 -13.35
C GLN A 195 9.08 -7.43 -14.41
N CYS A 196 7.76 -7.59 -14.23
CA CYS A 196 6.93 -8.26 -15.25
C CYS A 196 6.93 -7.50 -16.58
N LEU A 197 7.14 -6.18 -16.56
CA LEU A 197 7.20 -5.37 -17.78
C LEU A 197 8.44 -5.69 -18.63
N ILE A 198 9.52 -6.18 -18.03
CA ILE A 198 10.70 -6.62 -18.78
C ILE A 198 10.34 -7.85 -19.62
N GLU A 199 9.64 -8.80 -19.01
CA GLU A 199 9.27 -10.06 -19.66
C GLU A 199 8.19 -9.87 -20.73
N GLU A 200 7.17 -9.06 -20.43
CA GLU A 200 6.00 -8.89 -21.29
C GLU A 200 6.16 -7.78 -22.34
N PHE A 201 6.97 -6.76 -22.06
CA PHE A 201 7.04 -5.52 -22.85
C PHE A 201 8.46 -4.94 -23.04
N GLY A 202 9.53 -5.69 -22.72
CA GLY A 202 10.89 -5.16 -22.63
C GLY A 202 11.39 -4.36 -23.84
N ASP A 203 10.98 -4.74 -25.06
CA ASP A 203 11.39 -4.07 -26.30
C ASP A 203 10.38 -3.02 -26.81
N LEU A 204 9.27 -2.79 -26.09
CA LEU A 204 8.23 -1.87 -26.51
C LEU A 204 8.61 -0.43 -26.19
N LEU A 205 8.91 0.34 -27.24
CA LEU A 205 9.25 1.76 -27.13
C LEU A 205 8.06 2.58 -26.59
N ALA A 206 8.34 3.44 -25.62
CA ALA A 206 7.43 4.50 -25.21
C ALA A 206 7.39 5.58 -26.31
N PRO A 207 6.22 6.12 -26.64
CA PRO A 207 6.10 7.20 -27.61
C PRO A 207 6.66 8.51 -27.05
N ASP A 208 7.25 9.34 -27.90
CA ASP A 208 7.85 10.63 -27.49
C ASP A 208 6.84 11.63 -26.89
N ASP A 209 5.54 11.38 -27.00
CA ASP A 209 4.48 12.28 -26.52
C ASP A 209 4.29 12.26 -25.00
N CYS A 210 4.82 11.27 -24.29
CA CYS A 210 4.97 11.30 -22.83
C CYS A 210 6.25 12.03 -22.37
N GLY A 211 7.00 12.66 -23.29
CA GLY A 211 8.23 13.39 -22.96
C GLY A 211 9.39 12.51 -22.49
N PHE A 212 9.33 11.20 -22.80
CA PHE A 212 10.31 10.21 -22.42
C PHE A 212 10.83 9.46 -23.66
N GLU A 213 12.15 9.44 -23.83
CA GLU A 213 12.82 8.62 -24.86
C GLU A 213 13.29 7.30 -24.23
N GLY A 214 12.69 6.18 -24.59
CA GLY A 214 13.07 4.86 -24.07
C GLY A 214 11.98 3.80 -24.25
N THR A 215 12.02 2.73 -23.45
CA THR A 215 10.95 1.71 -23.42
C THR A 215 9.88 2.03 -22.39
N TYR A 216 8.67 1.49 -22.57
CA TYR A 216 7.66 1.56 -21.51
C TYR A 216 8.17 0.91 -20.21
N THR A 217 8.95 -0.15 -20.32
CA THR A 217 9.56 -0.77 -19.15
C THR A 217 10.43 0.22 -18.38
N GLU A 218 11.32 0.96 -19.06
CA GLU A 218 12.12 2.00 -18.43
C GLU A 218 11.26 3.12 -17.84
N PHE A 219 10.31 3.65 -18.60
CA PHE A 219 9.38 4.70 -18.16
C PHE A 219 8.69 4.31 -16.84
N TYR A 220 8.09 3.13 -16.78
CA TYR A 220 7.40 2.62 -15.60
C TYR A 220 8.31 2.38 -14.39
N HIS A 221 9.57 2.03 -14.63
CA HIS A 221 10.56 1.92 -13.57
C HIS A 221 10.90 3.29 -12.96
N TYR A 222 10.90 4.36 -13.76
CA TYR A 222 11.15 5.72 -13.28
C TYR A 222 9.95 6.33 -12.56
N VAL A 223 8.74 6.17 -13.09
CA VAL A 223 7.60 6.99 -12.66
C VAL A 223 6.85 6.43 -11.46
N TYR A 224 6.77 5.11 -11.26
CA TYR A 224 6.08 4.54 -10.10
C TYR A 224 6.95 4.59 -8.85
N ASN A 225 6.45 5.16 -7.76
CA ASN A 225 7.22 5.32 -6.53
C ASN A 225 6.39 4.97 -5.28
N VAL A 226 7.11 4.70 -4.19
CA VAL A 226 6.55 4.58 -2.84
C VAL A 226 6.74 5.92 -2.14
N LEU A 227 5.66 6.52 -1.66
CA LEU A 227 5.70 7.60 -0.68
C LEU A 227 5.37 7.02 0.69
N GLY A 228 6.26 7.22 1.65
CA GLY A 228 6.26 6.51 2.95
C GLY A 228 7.58 5.75 3.14
N ASP A 229 7.59 4.79 4.06
CA ASP A 229 8.77 3.95 4.30
C ASP A 229 8.87 2.84 3.24
N PRO A 230 9.92 2.82 2.39
CA PRO A 230 10.09 1.78 1.38
C PRO A 230 10.31 0.37 1.97
N SER A 231 10.84 0.29 3.19
CA SER A 231 11.11 -0.96 3.91
C SER A 231 9.94 -1.46 4.75
N LEU A 232 8.78 -0.79 4.69
CA LEU A 232 7.58 -1.15 5.43
C LEU A 232 7.13 -2.59 5.10
N PRO A 233 7.11 -3.51 6.08
CA PRO A 233 6.45 -4.80 5.91
C PRO A 233 4.94 -4.60 5.79
N VAL A 234 4.35 -5.07 4.70
CA VAL A 234 2.91 -4.94 4.45
C VAL A 234 2.17 -6.00 5.25
N TRP A 235 1.27 -5.56 6.13
CA TRP A 235 0.39 -6.46 6.87
C TRP A 235 -0.80 -6.86 6.01
N LEU A 236 -0.88 -8.15 5.67
CA LEU A 236 -1.97 -8.73 4.87
C LEU A 236 -3.03 -9.45 5.73
N SER A 237 -2.84 -9.46 7.05
CA SER A 237 -3.76 -10.01 8.02
C SER A 237 -3.46 -9.42 9.39
N GLU A 238 -4.35 -9.64 10.35
CA GLU A 238 -4.11 -9.32 11.74
C GLU A 238 -2.83 -10.02 12.27
N PRO A 239 -1.93 -9.27 12.95
CA PRO A 239 -0.75 -9.82 13.61
C PRO A 239 -1.10 -10.90 14.62
N LYS A 240 -0.30 -11.96 14.64
CA LYS A 240 -0.34 -12.99 15.70
C LYS A 240 0.71 -12.70 16.76
N ASN A 241 0.44 -13.16 17.98
CA ASN A 241 1.39 -13.04 19.09
C ASN A 241 2.59 -13.98 18.90
N MET A 242 3.78 -13.44 19.20
CA MET A 242 5.00 -14.21 19.36
C MET A 242 5.32 -14.35 20.85
N ILE A 243 5.75 -15.53 21.27
CA ILE A 243 6.12 -15.85 22.65
C ILE A 243 7.60 -16.21 22.67
N THR A 244 8.32 -15.67 23.65
CA THR A 244 9.74 -15.92 23.85
C THR A 244 10.04 -16.03 25.33
N ASP A 245 11.04 -16.84 25.66
CA ASP A 245 11.65 -16.88 27.00
C ASP A 245 13.08 -16.35 26.87
N LEU A 246 13.25 -15.08 27.24
CA LEU A 246 14.54 -14.38 27.16
C LEU A 246 15.17 -14.36 28.54
N ASN A 247 16.38 -14.92 28.64
CA ASN A 247 17.17 -14.80 29.86
C ASN A 247 17.65 -13.34 30.01
N GLU A 248 17.22 -12.67 31.06
CA GLU A 248 17.59 -11.28 31.36
C GLU A 248 19.04 -11.15 31.88
N GLU A 249 19.68 -12.25 32.31
CA GLU A 249 21.08 -12.27 32.73
C GLU A 249 22.04 -12.48 31.54
N LEU A 250 22.53 -11.36 30.99
CA LEU A 250 23.48 -11.32 29.88
C LEU A 250 24.92 -11.63 30.32
N THR A 251 25.19 -12.86 30.76
CA THR A 251 26.54 -13.31 31.19
C THR A 251 27.32 -14.05 30.11
N SER A 252 26.66 -14.44 29.02
CA SER A 252 27.25 -15.19 27.91
C SER A 252 27.71 -14.26 26.78
N SER A 253 28.65 -14.73 25.95
CA SER A 253 29.10 -14.01 24.74
C SER A 253 28.10 -14.09 23.58
N TYR A 254 26.93 -14.71 23.80
CA TYR A 254 25.86 -14.88 22.83
C TYR A 254 24.51 -14.80 23.54
N ILE A 255 23.48 -14.45 22.78
CA ILE A 255 22.08 -14.56 23.18
C ILE A 255 21.45 -15.66 22.32
N SER A 256 20.71 -16.56 22.96
CA SER A 256 19.96 -17.60 22.30
C SER A 256 18.59 -17.67 22.94
N THR A 257 17.53 -17.70 22.13
CA THR A 257 16.16 -17.86 22.60
C THR A 257 15.35 -18.65 21.57
N SER A 258 14.24 -19.23 22.04
CA SER A 258 13.26 -19.90 21.19
C SER A 258 12.04 -19.03 21.09
N ILE A 259 11.59 -18.77 19.85
CA ILE A 259 10.37 -18.01 19.58
C ILE A 259 9.28 -19.00 19.15
N THR A 260 8.13 -18.96 19.80
CA THR A 260 6.97 -19.78 19.45
C THR A 260 5.73 -18.93 19.22
N ASP A 261 4.72 -19.50 18.56
CA ASP A 261 3.38 -18.90 18.50
C ASP A 261 2.58 -19.16 19.79
N GLY A 262 1.33 -18.70 19.81
CA GLY A 262 0.39 -18.92 20.92
C GLY A 262 0.02 -20.39 21.18
N SER A 263 0.34 -21.31 20.27
CA SER A 263 0.14 -22.76 20.42
C SER A 263 1.42 -23.49 20.85
N GLY A 264 2.53 -22.76 21.03
CA GLY A 264 3.84 -23.32 21.38
C GLY A 264 4.61 -23.90 20.18
N MET A 265 4.18 -23.62 18.95
CA MET A 265 4.89 -24.06 17.74
C MET A 265 6.06 -23.10 17.43
N PRO A 266 7.27 -23.61 17.13
CA PRO A 266 8.40 -22.76 16.76
C PRO A 266 8.12 -21.90 15.52
N LEU A 267 8.53 -20.64 15.56
CA LEU A 267 8.42 -19.69 14.45
C LEU A 267 9.77 -19.53 13.73
N MET A 268 9.74 -19.62 12.40
CA MET A 268 10.91 -19.38 11.55
C MET A 268 10.92 -17.95 11.01
N ASP A 269 12.09 -17.49 10.57
CA ASP A 269 12.31 -16.17 9.95
C ASP A 269 11.97 -14.98 10.86
N VAL A 270 11.95 -15.21 12.18
CA VAL A 270 11.84 -14.12 13.16
C VAL A 270 13.18 -13.41 13.27
N VAL A 271 13.17 -12.10 13.04
CA VAL A 271 14.36 -11.24 13.16
C VAL A 271 14.52 -10.79 14.61
N GLY A 272 15.64 -11.17 15.24
CA GLY A 272 16.06 -10.64 16.52
C GLY A 272 17.09 -9.53 16.33
N ALA A 273 16.91 -8.39 16.99
CA ALA A 273 17.87 -7.27 17.01
C ALA A 273 18.23 -6.91 18.44
N LEU A 274 19.53 -6.86 18.75
CA LEU A 274 20.04 -6.44 20.05
C LEU A 274 20.59 -5.01 19.94
N LEU A 275 20.03 -4.10 20.74
CA LEU A 275 20.45 -2.71 20.80
C LEU A 275 21.11 -2.40 22.14
N TYR A 276 22.17 -1.59 22.12
CA TYR A 276 22.80 -1.05 23.33
C TYR A 276 23.09 0.43 23.12
N GLY A 277 22.52 1.28 23.98
CA GLY A 277 22.63 2.74 23.82
C GLY A 277 22.00 3.30 22.54
N GLY A 278 21.03 2.57 21.96
CA GLY A 278 20.41 2.92 20.67
C GLY A 278 21.14 2.38 19.43
N GLU A 279 22.33 1.80 19.60
CA GLU A 279 23.12 1.22 18.51
C GLU A 279 22.82 -0.28 18.36
N LEU A 280 22.68 -0.74 17.11
CA LEU A 280 22.55 -2.17 16.79
C LEU A 280 23.91 -2.86 16.99
N ILE A 281 23.98 -3.78 17.95
CA ILE A 281 25.24 -4.50 18.27
C ILE A 281 25.22 -5.97 17.83
N ALA A 282 24.04 -6.56 17.63
CA ALA A 282 23.89 -7.89 17.06
C ALA A 282 22.51 -8.07 16.41
N LYS A 283 22.43 -8.99 15.45
CA LYS A 283 21.17 -9.45 14.85
C LYS A 283 21.20 -10.97 14.64
N GLY A 284 20.04 -11.59 14.65
CA GLY A 284 19.85 -13.01 14.40
C GLY A 284 18.56 -13.28 13.65
N LEU A 285 18.48 -14.45 13.03
CA LEU A 285 17.29 -14.95 12.34
C LEU A 285 16.97 -16.33 12.90
N SER A 286 15.71 -16.56 13.29
CA SER A 286 15.31 -17.89 13.77
C SER A 286 15.32 -18.93 12.65
N ASN A 287 15.83 -20.11 12.96
CA ASN A 287 15.69 -21.31 12.13
C ASN A 287 14.67 -22.28 12.76
N LYS A 288 14.19 -23.24 11.97
CA LYS A 288 13.32 -24.33 12.48
C LYS A 288 14.07 -25.26 13.41
#